data_AF-A0A954IMI9-F1
#
_entry.id   AF-A0A954IMI9-F1
#
_cell.length_a   1.000
_cell.length_b   1.000
_cell.length_c   1.000
_cell.angle_alpha   90.00
_cell.angle_beta   90.00
_cell.angle_gamma   90.00
#
_symmetry.space_group_name_H-M   'P 1'
#
loop_
_entity.id
_entity.type
_entity.pdbx_description
1 polymer ?
#
loop_
_entity_poly.entity_id
_entity_poly.type
_entity_poly.pdbx_seq_one_letter_code
_entity_poly.pdbx_strand_id
1 'polypeptide(L)'
;LEQTGRDVLPPTFVLPISVAVAKVTSRFELTELTVLDAPEYRPEQIVRRFWQGWTHYDRPTLVTFNGRSYDLPVMEFGAFRYGISVPAWFNVESRSFEQSRNRYNTDAHLDLQDLFSNFSAVRISGGLNLMANLIYKPGKSGIDGSQVQGLYDAGRVDEINDYCRCDVLDTYFVFLRSRVLIGRLTLDDEQALVEQTKEMLEAQAE
;
A
#
# COMPACT_ATOMS: atom_id res chain seq x y z
N LEU A 1 -0.90 -25.37 -12.77
CA LEU A 1 -0.61 -23.93 -12.59
C LEU A 1 0.73 -23.73 -11.86
N GLU A 2 1.64 -24.72 -11.92
CA GLU A 2 3.03 -24.61 -11.48
C GLU A 2 3.91 -25.06 -12.65
N GLN A 3 4.15 -24.19 -13.63
CA GLN A 3 5.14 -24.51 -14.67
C GLN A 3 6.29 -23.50 -14.76
N THR A 4 6.24 -22.38 -14.04
CA THR A 4 7.31 -21.38 -14.13
C THR A 4 7.82 -20.81 -12.81
N GLY A 5 7.22 -21.16 -11.66
CA GLY A 5 7.58 -20.54 -10.37
C GLY A 5 7.40 -19.01 -10.34
N ARG A 6 6.68 -18.46 -11.32
CA ARG A 6 6.39 -17.02 -11.51
C ARG A 6 4.90 -16.77 -11.76
N ASP A 7 4.06 -17.79 -11.57
CA ASP A 7 2.63 -17.67 -11.77
C ASP A 7 2.04 -16.89 -10.59
N VAL A 8 2.06 -15.56 -10.70
CA VAL A 8 1.34 -14.67 -9.78
C VAL A 8 -0.14 -15.03 -9.90
N LEU A 9 -0.74 -15.45 -8.79
CA LEU A 9 -2.16 -15.76 -8.75
C LEU A 9 -2.96 -14.54 -9.25
N PRO A 10 -3.90 -14.71 -10.19
CA PRO A 10 -4.77 -13.61 -10.59
C PRO A 10 -5.46 -13.04 -9.34
N PRO A 11 -5.63 -11.71 -9.22
CA PRO A 11 -6.24 -11.08 -8.04
C PRO A 11 -7.60 -11.67 -7.64
N THR A 12 -8.34 -12.22 -8.61
CA THR A 12 -9.62 -12.92 -8.39
C THR A 12 -9.51 -14.12 -7.44
N PHE A 13 -8.35 -14.78 -7.35
CA PHE A 13 -8.11 -15.95 -6.51
C PHE A 13 -7.33 -15.63 -5.23
N VAL A 14 -6.78 -14.42 -5.11
CA VAL A 14 -6.02 -14.01 -3.93
C VAL A 14 -6.96 -13.76 -2.76
N LEU A 15 -6.52 -14.14 -1.56
CA LEU A 15 -7.11 -13.76 -0.28
C LEU A 15 -6.09 -12.90 0.47
N PRO A 16 -6.45 -11.70 0.95
CA PRO A 16 -5.52 -10.88 1.72
C PRO A 16 -5.27 -11.54 3.08
N ILE A 17 -4.04 -12.01 3.28
CA ILE A 17 -3.59 -12.64 4.54
C ILE A 17 -2.85 -11.65 5.46
N SER A 18 -2.37 -10.53 4.90
CA SER A 18 -1.78 -9.42 5.64
C SER A 18 -2.01 -8.13 4.85
N VAL A 19 -2.44 -7.07 5.54
CA VAL A 19 -2.58 -5.72 4.98
C VAL A 19 -2.07 -4.76 6.04
N ALA A 20 -0.91 -4.16 5.79
CA ALA A 20 -0.38 -3.06 6.59
C ALA A 20 -0.91 -1.72 6.05
N VAL A 21 -1.20 -0.78 6.95
CA VAL A 21 -1.68 0.56 6.63
C VAL A 21 -0.92 1.56 7.47
N ALA A 22 -0.36 2.59 6.81
CA ALA A 22 0.17 3.78 7.46
C ALA A 22 -0.86 4.91 7.37
N LYS A 23 -1.12 5.58 8.49
CA LYS A 23 -1.92 6.81 8.53
C LYS A 23 -0.99 8.00 8.45
N VAL A 24 -1.28 8.90 7.53
CA VAL A 24 -0.46 10.07 7.23
C VAL A 24 -1.32 11.32 7.27
N THR A 25 -0.88 12.36 7.96
CA THR A 25 -1.61 13.63 8.08
C THR A 25 -1.54 14.43 6.78
N SER A 26 -2.33 15.50 6.67
CA SER A 26 -2.24 16.46 5.57
C SER A 26 -0.90 17.22 5.52
N ARG A 27 -0.09 17.14 6.59
CA ARG A 27 1.28 17.65 6.67
C ARG A 27 2.34 16.58 6.35
N PHE A 28 1.89 15.42 5.88
CA PHE A 28 2.73 14.27 5.54
C PHE A 28 3.40 13.58 6.73
N GLU A 29 2.93 13.82 7.96
CA GLU A 29 3.45 13.16 9.16
C GLU A 29 2.83 11.75 9.30
N LEU A 30 3.66 10.73 9.51
CA LEU A 30 3.18 9.39 9.82
C LEU A 30 2.76 9.31 11.30
N THR A 31 1.50 8.93 11.55
CA THR A 31 0.94 8.90 12.91
C THR A 31 0.72 7.49 13.43
N GLU A 32 0.55 6.51 12.54
CA GLU A 32 0.26 5.14 12.92
C GLU A 32 0.65 4.17 11.80
N LEU A 33 1.22 3.03 12.17
CA LEU A 33 1.48 1.90 11.27
C LEU A 33 0.88 0.63 11.89
N THR A 34 -0.16 0.10 11.26
CA THR A 34 -0.88 -1.07 11.79
C THR A 34 -1.09 -2.13 10.73
N VAL A 35 -1.22 -3.39 11.16
CA VAL A 35 -1.70 -4.49 10.32
C VAL A 35 -3.16 -4.76 10.68
N LEU A 36 -4.00 -4.99 9.66
CA LEU A 36 -5.43 -5.19 9.86
C LEU A 36 -5.76 -6.59 10.40
N ASP A 37 -6.76 -6.65 11.29
CA ASP A 37 -7.27 -7.87 11.94
C ASP A 37 -6.23 -8.68 12.72
N ALA A 38 -5.13 -8.07 13.17
CA ALA A 38 -4.22 -8.74 14.12
C ALA A 38 -4.96 -9.08 15.44
N PRO A 39 -4.67 -10.24 16.06
CA PRO A 39 -3.75 -11.30 15.63
C PRO A 39 -4.38 -12.40 14.75
N GLU A 40 -5.67 -12.34 14.43
CA GLU A 40 -6.36 -13.44 13.71
C GLU A 40 -6.18 -13.41 12.18
N TYR A 41 -5.86 -12.25 11.61
CA TYR A 41 -5.57 -12.02 10.19
C TYR A 41 -6.58 -12.66 9.22
N ARG A 42 -7.87 -12.60 9.55
CA ARG A 42 -8.92 -13.26 8.76
C ARG A 42 -9.20 -12.45 7.49
N PRO A 43 -9.14 -13.05 6.28
CA PRO A 43 -9.29 -12.30 5.03
C PRO A 43 -10.59 -11.49 4.92
N GLU A 44 -11.73 -12.02 5.38
CA GLU A 44 -12.99 -11.27 5.39
C GLU A 44 -12.90 -10.02 6.26
N GLN A 45 -12.34 -10.15 7.46
CA GLN A 45 -12.24 -9.06 8.43
C GLN A 45 -11.23 -8.01 7.97
N ILE A 46 -10.13 -8.43 7.35
CA ILE A 46 -9.16 -7.53 6.70
C ILE A 46 -9.87 -6.66 5.66
N VAL A 47 -10.62 -7.29 4.73
CA VAL A 47 -11.37 -6.56 3.70
C VAL A 47 -12.41 -5.61 4.30
N ARG A 48 -13.18 -6.10 5.28
CA ARG A 48 -14.21 -5.31 5.95
C ARG A 48 -13.62 -4.10 6.66
N ARG A 49 -12.57 -4.30 7.46
CA ARG A 49 -11.89 -3.24 8.21
C ARG A 49 -11.20 -2.24 7.31
N PHE A 50 -10.63 -2.67 6.17
CA PHE A 50 -10.03 -1.76 5.20
C PHE A 50 -11.05 -0.76 4.66
N TRP A 51 -12.18 -1.24 4.12
CA TRP A 51 -13.21 -0.36 3.54
C TRP A 51 -13.97 0.46 4.59
N GLN A 52 -14.22 -0.11 5.77
CA GLN A 52 -14.78 0.62 6.91
C GLN A 52 -13.84 1.71 7.39
N GLY A 53 -12.54 1.41 7.51
CA GLY A 53 -11.50 2.36 7.87
C GLY A 53 -11.43 3.51 6.88
N TRP A 54 -11.35 3.21 5.57
CA TRP A 54 -11.35 4.24 4.53
C TRP A 54 -12.56 5.17 4.64
N THR A 55 -13.76 4.62 4.88
CA THR A 55 -14.97 5.43 5.08
C THR A 55 -14.93 6.23 6.38
N HIS A 56 -14.47 5.62 7.47
CA HIS A 56 -14.41 6.22 8.80
C HIS A 56 -13.46 7.44 8.85
N TYR A 57 -12.33 7.36 8.16
CA TYR A 57 -11.36 8.46 8.07
C TYR A 57 -11.69 9.49 6.98
N ASP A 58 -12.98 9.60 6.62
CA ASP A 58 -13.49 10.55 5.61
C ASP A 58 -12.87 10.38 4.22
N ARG A 59 -12.71 9.12 3.79
CA ARG A 59 -12.28 8.73 2.43
C ARG A 59 -10.96 9.38 2.04
N PRO A 60 -9.88 9.16 2.83
CA PRO A 60 -8.59 9.76 2.53
C PRO A 60 -8.03 9.25 1.20
N THR A 61 -7.10 10.00 0.61
CA THR A 61 -6.34 9.53 -0.56
C THR A 61 -5.61 8.24 -0.21
N LEU A 62 -5.88 7.17 -0.95
CA LEU A 62 -5.08 5.96 -0.85
C LEU A 62 -3.76 6.20 -1.59
N VAL A 63 -2.63 5.97 -0.92
CA VAL A 63 -1.30 6.05 -1.53
C VAL A 63 -0.70 4.66 -1.58
N THR A 64 -0.27 4.21 -2.75
CA THR A 64 0.25 2.85 -2.96
C THR A 64 1.43 2.86 -3.94
N PHE A 65 2.21 1.78 -3.98
CA PHE A 65 3.13 1.52 -5.08
C PHE A 65 2.64 0.33 -5.92
N ASN A 66 2.18 0.57 -7.15
CA ASN A 66 1.53 -0.43 -8.02
C ASN A 66 0.22 -1.03 -7.45
N GLY A 67 -0.44 -0.32 -6.53
CA GLY A 67 -1.69 -0.77 -5.93
C GLY A 67 -2.88 -0.74 -6.89
N ARG A 68 -2.80 0.02 -7.99
CA ARG A 68 -3.83 0.00 -9.03
C ARG A 68 -3.91 -1.36 -9.73
N SER A 69 -2.77 -2.00 -9.94
CA SER A 69 -2.69 -3.26 -10.67
C SER A 69 -2.81 -4.48 -9.76
N TYR A 70 -2.77 -4.30 -8.43
CA TYR A 70 -2.73 -5.41 -7.49
C TYR A 70 -3.59 -5.18 -6.24
N ASP A 71 -3.16 -4.31 -5.32
CA ASP A 71 -3.77 -4.16 -3.99
C ASP A 71 -5.26 -3.82 -4.03
N LEU A 72 -5.65 -2.78 -4.77
CA LEU A 72 -7.05 -2.36 -4.85
C LEU A 72 -7.93 -3.40 -5.55
N PRO A 73 -7.53 -4.01 -6.68
CA PRO A 73 -8.23 -5.16 -7.23
C PRO A 73 -8.45 -6.30 -6.23
N VAL A 74 -7.43 -6.66 -5.42
CA VAL A 74 -7.58 -7.70 -4.37
C VAL A 74 -8.64 -7.29 -3.34
N MET A 75 -8.65 -6.03 -2.90
CA MET A 75 -9.63 -5.53 -1.92
C MET A 75 -11.03 -5.40 -2.52
N GLU A 76 -11.16 -5.03 -3.80
CA GLU A 76 -12.43 -4.97 -4.53
C GLU A 76 -13.03 -6.38 -4.74
N PHE A 77 -12.22 -7.34 -5.20
CA PHE A 77 -12.67 -8.73 -5.33
C PHE A 77 -12.96 -9.37 -3.97
N GLY A 78 -12.22 -8.99 -2.93
CA GLY A 78 -12.54 -9.35 -1.56
C GLY A 78 -13.92 -8.84 -1.14
N ALA A 79 -14.22 -7.57 -1.42
CA ALA A 79 -15.52 -6.98 -1.11
C ALA A 79 -16.65 -7.69 -1.87
N PHE A 80 -16.43 -7.99 -3.15
CA PHE A 80 -17.35 -8.78 -3.96
C PHE A 80 -17.57 -10.18 -3.36
N ARG A 81 -16.49 -10.90 -3.03
CA ARG A 81 -16.53 -12.27 -2.46
C ARG A 81 -17.31 -12.33 -1.16
N TYR A 82 -17.17 -11.33 -0.30
CA TYR A 82 -17.78 -11.31 1.04
C TYR A 82 -19.07 -10.47 1.13
N GLY A 83 -19.58 -9.96 0.02
CA GLY A 83 -20.81 -9.16 0.00
C GLY A 83 -20.71 -7.84 0.76
N ILE A 84 -19.53 -7.20 0.76
CA ILE A 84 -19.29 -5.91 1.42
C ILE A 84 -19.59 -4.79 0.43
N SER A 85 -20.55 -3.92 0.77
CA SER A 85 -20.95 -2.80 -0.08
C SER A 85 -19.95 -1.64 0.04
N VAL A 86 -19.43 -1.16 -1.09
CA VAL A 86 -18.45 -0.07 -1.18
C VAL A 86 -18.84 0.99 -2.22
N PRO A 87 -20.07 1.55 -2.16
CA PRO A 87 -20.60 2.42 -3.21
C PRO A 87 -19.82 3.73 -3.34
N ALA A 88 -19.28 4.25 -2.23
CA ALA A 88 -18.49 5.47 -2.22
C ALA A 88 -17.15 5.33 -2.97
N TRP A 89 -16.59 4.11 -3.01
CA TRP A 89 -15.37 3.82 -3.76
C TRP A 89 -15.63 3.64 -5.26
N PHE A 90 -16.71 2.93 -5.61
CA PHE A 90 -17.04 2.72 -7.03
C PHE A 90 -17.62 3.96 -7.69
N ASN A 91 -18.42 4.72 -6.92
CA ASN A 91 -19.09 5.98 -7.24
C ASN A 91 -19.44 6.16 -8.73
N VAL A 92 -20.03 5.13 -9.32
CA VAL A 92 -20.25 5.02 -10.78
C VAL A 92 -21.19 6.10 -11.35
N GLU A 93 -22.02 6.68 -10.48
CA GLU A 93 -22.93 7.79 -10.81
C GLU A 93 -22.22 9.15 -10.85
N SER A 94 -21.01 9.26 -10.31
CA SER A 94 -20.19 10.48 -10.39
C SER A 94 -19.63 10.67 -11.80
N ARG A 95 -19.24 11.91 -12.11
CA ARG A 95 -18.55 12.22 -13.37
C ARG A 95 -17.30 11.35 -13.48
N SER A 96 -16.98 10.85 -14.67
CA SER A 96 -15.92 9.85 -14.85
C SER A 96 -14.58 10.25 -14.22
N PHE A 97 -14.21 11.53 -14.20
CA PHE A 97 -12.96 12.02 -13.60
C PHE A 97 -13.01 12.14 -12.06
N GLU A 98 -14.21 12.19 -11.47
CA GLU A 98 -14.43 12.19 -10.01
C GLU A 98 -14.53 10.77 -9.44
N GLN A 99 -14.64 9.76 -10.32
CA GLN A 99 -14.70 8.37 -9.88
C GLN A 99 -13.41 7.95 -9.17
N SER A 100 -13.47 7.32 -8.00
CA SER A 100 -12.26 7.00 -7.22
C SER A 100 -11.36 6.00 -7.95
N ARG A 101 -11.98 5.11 -8.75
CA ARG A 101 -11.27 4.14 -9.60
C ARG A 101 -10.70 4.74 -10.89
N ASN A 102 -11.02 6.00 -11.21
CA ASN A 102 -10.43 6.63 -12.38
C ASN A 102 -8.91 6.70 -12.20
N ARG A 103 -8.17 6.21 -13.20
CA ARG A 103 -6.71 6.13 -13.15
C ARG A 103 -6.03 7.47 -12.84
N TYR A 104 -6.61 8.56 -13.32
CA TYR A 104 -6.07 9.91 -13.20
C TYR A 104 -6.64 10.71 -12.02
N ASN A 105 -7.54 10.12 -11.22
CA ASN A 105 -8.04 10.72 -10.00
C ASN A 105 -7.05 10.50 -8.84
N THR A 106 -6.02 11.34 -8.78
CA THR A 106 -5.00 11.27 -7.74
C THR A 106 -5.48 11.72 -6.36
N ASP A 107 -6.65 12.36 -6.28
CA ASP A 107 -7.24 12.79 -5.00
C ASP A 107 -7.85 11.59 -4.26
N ALA A 108 -8.39 10.61 -4.99
CA ALA A 108 -8.87 9.36 -4.39
C ALA A 108 -7.77 8.29 -4.27
N HIS A 109 -6.94 8.13 -5.31
CA HIS A 109 -5.88 7.13 -5.35
C HIS A 109 -4.64 7.62 -6.08
N LEU A 110 -3.58 7.83 -5.30
CA LEU A 110 -2.25 8.14 -5.80
C LEU A 110 -1.40 6.87 -5.86
N ASP A 111 -1.31 6.28 -7.06
CA ASP A 111 -0.35 5.21 -7.33
C ASP A 111 1.02 5.81 -7.71
N LEU A 112 2.03 5.57 -6.87
CA LEU A 112 3.39 6.07 -7.08
C LEU A 112 4.04 5.45 -8.32
N GLN A 113 3.72 4.19 -8.67
CA GLN A 113 4.24 3.60 -9.89
C GLN A 113 3.65 4.31 -11.12
N ASP A 114 2.35 4.63 -11.12
CA ASP A 114 1.75 5.43 -12.20
C ASP A 114 2.42 6.81 -12.30
N LEU A 115 2.63 7.49 -11.15
CA LEU A 115 3.28 8.79 -11.10
C LEU A 115 4.68 8.76 -11.74
N PHE A 116 5.54 7.82 -11.33
CA PHE A 116 6.93 7.77 -11.82
C PHE A 116 7.07 7.14 -13.22
N SER A 117 6.11 6.33 -13.64
CA SER A 117 6.13 5.68 -14.97
C SER A 117 5.50 6.52 -16.07
N ASN A 118 5.00 7.73 -15.76
CA ASN A 118 4.11 8.50 -16.63
C ASN A 118 2.92 7.65 -17.11
N PHE A 119 2.20 7.04 -16.17
CA PHE A 119 1.06 6.16 -16.42
C PHE A 119 1.42 5.01 -17.37
N SER A 120 2.50 4.30 -17.04
CA SER A 120 3.07 3.18 -17.80
C SER A 120 3.70 3.53 -19.15
N ALA A 121 4.02 4.80 -19.43
CA ALA A 121 4.83 5.14 -20.61
C ALA A 121 6.26 4.60 -20.51
N VAL A 122 6.79 4.39 -19.30
CA VAL A 122 8.08 3.74 -19.03
C VAL A 122 7.91 2.62 -18.01
N ARG A 123 8.63 1.51 -18.22
CA ARG A 123 8.67 0.42 -17.23
C ARG A 123 9.59 0.78 -16.06
N ILE A 124 9.07 0.72 -14.84
CA ILE A 124 9.90 0.83 -13.62
C ILE A 124 10.46 -0.56 -13.27
N SER A 125 11.68 -0.84 -13.71
CA SER A 125 12.42 -2.05 -13.31
C SER A 125 12.85 -1.96 -11.85
N GLY A 126 12.75 -3.06 -11.09
CA GLY A 126 13.15 -3.11 -9.68
C GLY A 126 12.09 -2.65 -8.66
N GLY A 127 10.98 -2.06 -9.13
CA GLY A 127 9.80 -1.75 -8.32
C GLY A 127 10.10 -0.86 -7.11
N LEU A 128 9.31 -1.03 -6.04
CA LEU A 128 9.42 -0.25 -4.80
C LEU A 128 10.83 -0.33 -4.19
N ASN A 129 11.41 -1.53 -4.16
CA ASN A 129 12.73 -1.75 -3.58
C ASN A 129 13.81 -0.87 -4.23
N LEU A 130 13.85 -0.81 -5.57
CA LEU A 130 14.83 0.04 -6.25
C LEU A 130 14.54 1.53 -5.99
N MET A 131 13.26 1.92 -6.00
CA MET A 131 12.87 3.31 -5.74
C MET A 131 13.27 3.78 -4.33
N ALA A 132 13.12 2.92 -3.31
CA ALA A 132 13.57 3.19 -1.95
C ALA A 132 15.11 3.26 -1.87
N ASN A 133 15.82 2.33 -2.53
CA ASN A 133 17.29 2.34 -2.57
C ASN A 133 17.88 3.59 -3.24
N LEU A 134 17.22 4.12 -4.29
CA LEU A 134 17.64 5.35 -4.97
C LEU A 134 17.65 6.59 -4.06
N ILE A 135 16.90 6.55 -2.96
CA ILE A 135 16.83 7.62 -1.95
C ILE A 135 17.51 7.21 -0.64
N TYR A 136 18.42 6.23 -0.71
CA TYR A 136 19.21 5.72 0.42
C TYR A 136 18.36 5.19 1.59
N LYS A 137 17.16 4.70 1.30
CA LYS A 137 16.34 3.96 2.27
C LYS A 137 16.66 2.47 2.18
N PRO A 138 16.44 1.70 3.27
CA PRO A 138 16.87 0.31 3.35
C PRO A 138 16.35 -0.57 2.21
N GLY A 139 15.14 -0.30 1.73
CA GLY A 139 14.47 -1.19 0.80
C GLY A 139 14.07 -2.52 1.46
N LYS A 140 13.64 -3.48 0.64
CA LYS A 140 13.22 -4.80 1.11
C LYS A 140 14.36 -5.54 1.81
N SER A 141 14.16 -5.82 3.11
CA SER A 141 15.03 -6.69 3.89
C SER A 141 14.58 -8.16 3.75
N GLY A 142 15.12 -8.86 2.75
CA GLY A 142 15.20 -10.33 2.72
C GLY A 142 14.00 -11.12 2.22
N ILE A 143 12.75 -10.66 2.42
CA ILE A 143 11.54 -11.37 1.94
C ILE A 143 11.10 -10.81 0.58
N ASP A 144 10.88 -11.69 -0.39
CA ASP A 144 10.28 -11.37 -1.69
C ASP A 144 8.81 -11.80 -1.75
N GLY A 145 7.99 -11.10 -2.55
CA GLY A 145 6.57 -11.44 -2.72
C GLY A 145 6.33 -12.89 -3.17
N SER A 146 7.28 -13.49 -3.90
CA SER A 146 7.23 -14.91 -4.28
C SER A 146 7.33 -15.89 -3.10
N GLN A 147 7.85 -15.45 -1.95
CA GLN A 147 8.02 -16.29 -0.76
C GLN A 147 6.79 -16.28 0.16
N VAL A 148 5.86 -15.35 -0.05
CA VAL A 148 4.69 -15.13 0.84
C VAL A 148 3.83 -16.39 0.97
N GLN A 149 3.56 -17.10 -0.14
CA GLN A 149 2.79 -18.34 -0.11
C GLN A 149 3.48 -19.41 0.75
N GLY A 150 4.78 -19.61 0.55
CA GLY A 150 5.56 -20.59 1.32
C GLY A 150 5.68 -20.24 2.81
N LEU A 151 5.80 -18.96 3.15
CA LEU A 151 5.79 -18.50 4.54
C LEU A 151 4.42 -18.75 5.18
N TYR A 152 3.33 -18.50 4.46
CA TYR A 152 1.98 -18.73 4.95
C TYR A 152 1.71 -20.22 5.19
N ASP A 153 2.09 -21.08 4.24
CA ASP A 153 1.94 -22.53 4.37
C ASP A 153 2.79 -23.09 5.53
N ALA A 154 3.89 -22.43 5.85
CA ALA A 154 4.74 -22.73 7.02
C ALA A 154 4.22 -22.14 8.34
N GLY A 155 3.10 -21.43 8.35
CA GLY A 155 2.54 -20.77 9.53
C GLY A 155 3.33 -19.54 10.01
N ARG A 156 4.24 -19.00 9.19
CA ARG A 156 5.13 -17.88 9.52
C ARG A 156 4.47 -16.53 9.21
N VAL A 157 3.27 -16.32 9.73
CA VAL A 157 2.43 -15.14 9.42
C VAL A 157 3.05 -13.85 9.95
N ASP A 158 3.72 -13.89 11.10
CA ASP A 158 4.37 -12.71 11.67
C ASP A 158 5.47 -12.15 10.75
N GLU A 159 6.21 -13.01 10.05
CA GLU A 159 7.22 -12.57 9.08
C GLU A 159 6.59 -11.92 7.83
N ILE A 160 5.40 -12.38 7.44
CA ILE A 160 4.63 -11.74 6.36
C ILE A 160 4.17 -10.35 6.81
N ASN A 161 3.75 -10.22 8.07
CA ASN A 161 3.33 -8.94 8.64
C ASN A 161 4.49 -7.95 8.74
N ASP A 162 5.65 -8.40 9.21
CA ASP A 162 6.87 -7.58 9.27
C ASP A 162 7.28 -7.12 7.87
N TYR A 163 7.24 -8.03 6.89
CA TYR A 163 7.46 -7.69 5.49
C TYR A 163 6.47 -6.63 4.98
N CYS A 164 5.16 -6.78 5.24
CA CYS A 164 4.16 -5.79 4.83
C CYS A 164 4.35 -4.44 5.53
N ARG A 165 4.78 -4.42 6.81
CA ARG A 165 5.13 -3.19 7.52
C ARG A 165 6.30 -2.45 6.86
N CYS A 166 7.36 -3.18 6.50
CA CYS A 166 8.50 -2.61 5.79
C CYS A 166 8.09 -2.05 4.42
N ASP A 167 7.30 -2.79 3.62
CA ASP A 167 6.84 -2.32 2.29
C ASP A 167 6.00 -1.03 2.40
N VAL A 168 5.18 -0.90 3.45
CA VAL A 168 4.40 0.33 3.68
C VAL A 168 5.29 1.50 4.10
N LEU A 169 6.32 1.27 4.93
CA LEU A 169 7.29 2.30 5.30
C LEU A 169 8.12 2.76 4.10
N ASP A 170 8.59 1.83 3.25
CA ASP A 170 9.28 2.16 2.00
C ASP A 170 8.36 2.96 1.07
N THR A 171 7.09 2.57 0.96
CA THR A 171 6.08 3.31 0.19
C THR A 171 5.91 4.73 0.72
N TYR A 172 5.88 4.90 2.04
CA TYR A 172 5.80 6.22 2.68
C TYR A 172 7.03 7.08 2.39
N PHE A 173 8.25 6.54 2.48
CA PHE A 173 9.46 7.32 2.15
C PHE A 173 9.52 7.72 0.66
N VAL A 174 9.15 6.80 -0.24
CA VAL A 174 9.05 7.11 -1.67
C VAL A 174 7.93 8.14 -1.92
N PHE A 175 6.83 8.09 -1.16
CA PHE A 175 5.78 9.10 -1.19
C PHE A 175 6.31 10.48 -0.77
N LEU A 176 7.03 10.59 0.35
CA LEU A 176 7.65 11.86 0.77
C LEU A 176 8.58 12.42 -0.30
N ARG A 177 9.47 11.59 -0.87
CA ARG A 177 10.33 12.02 -1.97
C ARG A 177 9.53 12.51 -3.18
N SER A 178 8.40 11.85 -3.49
CA SER A 178 7.51 12.31 -4.55
C SER A 178 6.97 13.71 -4.26
N ARG A 179 6.66 14.04 -2.99
CA ARG A 179 6.19 15.37 -2.58
C ARG A 179 7.27 16.43 -2.77
N VAL A 180 8.54 16.09 -2.51
CA VAL A 180 9.68 16.97 -2.84
C VAL A 180 9.78 17.19 -4.35
N LEU A 181 9.71 16.11 -5.13
CA LEU A 181 9.80 16.18 -6.60
C LEU A 181 8.76 17.11 -7.23
N ILE A 182 7.53 17.14 -6.68
CA ILE A 182 6.44 17.99 -7.18
C ILE A 182 6.31 19.34 -6.44
N GLY A 183 7.30 19.71 -5.61
CA GLY A 183 7.36 21.01 -4.92
C GLY A 183 6.36 21.19 -3.77
N ARG A 184 5.88 20.09 -3.17
CA ARG A 184 4.99 20.09 -1.99
C ARG A 184 5.74 20.03 -0.66
N LEU A 185 7.00 19.60 -0.69
CA LEU A 185 7.93 19.59 0.43
C LEU A 185 9.28 20.14 -0.04
N THR A 186 10.04 20.76 0.86
CA THR A 186 11.49 20.92 0.64
C THR A 186 12.22 19.63 1.00
N LEU A 187 13.48 19.51 0.58
CA LEU A 187 14.31 18.38 0.97
C LEU A 187 14.54 18.33 2.49
N ASP A 188 14.66 19.49 3.14
CA ASP A 188 14.85 19.58 4.59
C ASP A 188 13.59 19.13 5.34
N ASP A 189 12.40 19.50 4.85
CA ASP A 189 11.13 19.04 5.43
C ASP A 189 10.99 17.52 5.32
N GLU A 190 11.35 16.93 4.18
CA GLU A 190 11.37 15.46 4.02
C GLU A 190 12.30 14.81 5.04
N GLN A 191 13.51 15.34 5.23
CA GLN A 191 14.47 14.80 6.19
C GLN A 191 13.96 14.89 7.64
N ALA A 192 13.30 15.99 8.00
CA ALA A 192 12.67 16.15 9.31
C ALA A 192 11.55 15.12 9.53
N LEU A 193 10.67 14.91 8.54
CA LEU A 193 9.60 13.91 8.61
C LEU A 193 10.13 12.48 8.72
N VAL A 194 11.24 12.19 8.02
CA VAL A 194 11.93 10.90 8.13
C VAL A 194 12.45 10.68 9.56
N GLU A 195 13.11 11.66 10.16
CA GLU A 195 13.65 11.51 11.52
C GLU A 195 12.53 11.35 12.54
N GLN A 196 11.46 12.14 12.44
CA GLN A 196 10.27 11.99 13.28
C GLN A 196 9.65 10.58 13.17
N THR A 197 9.60 10.03 11.95
CA THR A 197 9.09 8.67 11.72
C THR A 197 9.98 7.64 12.41
N LYS A 198 11.30 7.82 12.36
CA LYS A 198 12.26 6.94 13.03
C LYS A 198 12.10 7.00 14.56
N GLU A 199 12.04 8.20 15.13
CA GLU A 199 11.78 8.40 16.57
C GLU A 199 10.46 7.74 17.00
N MET A 200 9.40 7.88 16.21
CA MET A 200 8.11 7.24 16.47
C MET A 200 8.19 5.71 16.47
N LEU A 201 8.92 5.12 15.51
CA LEU A 201 9.09 3.67 15.43
C LEU A 201 9.95 3.12 16.57
N GLU A 202 11.00 3.84 16.97
CA GLU A 202 11.85 3.48 18.11
C GLU A 202 11.04 3.50 19.42
N ALA A 203 10.21 4.54 19.64
CA ALA A 203 9.35 4.65 20.82
C ALA A 203 8.24 3.58 20.88
N GLN A 204 7.85 2.97 19.75
CA GLN A 204 6.87 1.89 19.70
C GLN A 204 7.51 0.49 19.87
N ALA A 205 8.83 0.40 19.76
CA ALA A 205 9.58 -0.83 19.95
C ALA A 205 10.01 -1.07 21.42
N GLU A 206 9.97 -0.02 22.25
CA GLU A 206 10.13 -0.07 23.72
C GLU A 206 8.82 -0.42 24.45
#